data_AF-A0A919Z671-F1
#
_entry.id   AF-A0A919Z671-F1
#
_cell.length_a   1.000
_cell.length_b   1.000
_cell.length_c   1.000
_cell.angle_alpha   90.00
_cell.angle_beta   90.00
_cell.angle_gamma   90.00
#
_symmetry.space_group_name_H-M   'P 1'
#
loop_
_entity.id
_entity.type
_entity.pdbx_description
1 polymer ?
#
loop_
_entity_poly.entity_id
_entity_poly.type
_entity_poly.pdbx_seq_one_letter_code
_entity_poly.pdbx_strand_id
1 'polypeptide(L)' 'MSALSRLFSRLFGSRKVTDIRSYQKKAQSGQRCSLCKKRAARLTFYADGSGKVIGACRDCKANVEKVGFLPL' A
#
# COMPACT_ATOMS: atom_id res chain seq x y z
N MET A 1 -54.23 19.11 -14.44
CA MET A 1 -53.65 17.80 -14.02
C MET A 1 -52.34 17.65 -14.78
N SER A 2 -51.25 18.20 -14.24
CA SER A 2 -50.24 17.45 -13.46
C SER A 2 -49.30 16.67 -14.36
N ALA A 3 -48.15 17.26 -14.71
CA ALA A 3 -46.92 16.51 -14.97
C ALA A 3 -45.70 17.44 -14.93
N LEU A 4 -45.46 18.04 -13.77
CA LEU A 4 -44.13 18.47 -13.34
C LEU A 4 -43.20 17.25 -13.37
N SER A 5 -42.52 17.03 -14.49
CA SER A 5 -41.49 15.99 -14.56
C SER A 5 -40.45 16.39 -15.59
N ARG A 6 -39.30 16.87 -15.10
CA ARG A 6 -37.95 16.83 -15.73
C ARG A 6 -37.02 17.85 -15.06
N LEU A 7 -37.02 17.90 -13.73
CA LEU A 7 -36.07 18.67 -12.91
C LEU A 7 -35.02 17.75 -12.24
N PHE A 8 -34.64 16.66 -12.92
CA PHE A 8 -33.78 15.60 -12.36
C PHE A 8 -32.44 15.46 -13.08
N SER A 9 -31.74 16.58 -13.35
CA SER A 9 -30.41 16.55 -13.98
C SER A 9 -29.25 16.91 -13.04
N ARG A 10 -29.48 17.00 -11.71
CA ARG A 10 -28.52 17.61 -10.75
C ARG A 10 -28.00 16.74 -9.61
N LEU A 11 -28.07 15.41 -9.66
CA LEU A 11 -27.65 14.56 -8.52
C LEU A 11 -26.58 13.49 -8.80
N PHE A 12 -25.98 13.45 -9.99
CA PHE A 12 -24.86 12.53 -10.25
C PHE A 12 -23.53 13.12 -9.79
N GLY A 13 -23.33 13.14 -8.47
CA GLY A 13 -22.00 13.31 -7.90
C GLY A 13 -21.10 12.17 -8.37
N SER A 14 -19.99 12.52 -9.02
CA SER A 14 -18.98 11.57 -9.49
C SER A 14 -18.41 10.78 -8.32
N ARG A 15 -18.95 9.58 -8.07
CA ARG A 15 -18.33 8.64 -7.13
C ARG A 15 -17.00 8.23 -7.73
N LYS A 16 -15.90 8.60 -7.06
CA LYS A 16 -14.53 8.17 -7.43
C LYS A 16 -14.37 6.68 -7.15
N VAL A 17 -15.00 5.84 -7.97
CA VAL A 17 -14.83 4.38 -7.92
C VAL A 17 -13.68 4.03 -8.87
N THR A 18 -12.53 3.69 -8.31
CA THR A 18 -11.40 3.14 -9.04
C THR A 18 -11.48 1.62 -9.04
N ASP A 19 -11.27 1.00 -10.21
CA ASP A 19 -11.31 -0.45 -10.37
C ASP A 19 -10.15 -1.12 -9.60
N ILE A 20 -10.46 -2.03 -8.67
CA ILE A 20 -9.46 -2.70 -7.82
C ILE A 20 -8.56 -3.67 -8.61
N ARG A 21 -9.01 -4.20 -9.77
CA ARG A 21 -8.21 -5.11 -10.62
C ARG A 21 -7.00 -4.39 -11.20
N SER A 22 -7.14 -3.09 -11.50
CA SER A 22 -6.01 -2.26 -11.97
C SER A 22 -4.89 -2.10 -10.92
N TYR A 23 -5.19 -2.19 -9.62
CA TYR A 23 -4.20 -2.10 -8.55
C TYR A 23 -3.40 -3.40 -8.37
N GLN A 24 -4.03 -4.56 -8.55
CA GLN A 24 -3.35 -5.87 -8.43
C GLN A 24 -2.19 -6.03 -9.43
N LYS A 25 -2.34 -5.49 -10.65
CA LYS A 25 -1.27 -5.53 -11.66
C LYS A 25 -0.06 -4.65 -11.29
N LYS A 26 -0.27 -3.54 -10.56
CA LYS A 26 0.83 -2.63 -10.16
C LYS A 26 1.67 -3.17 -9.00
N ALA A 27 1.08 -3.97 -8.13
CA ALA A 27 1.75 -4.53 -6.94
C ALA A 27 2.92 -5.48 -7.27
N GLN A 28 2.98 -6.03 -8.49
CA GLN A 28 3.95 -7.07 -8.86
C GLN A 28 5.39 -6.57 -9.13
N SER A 29 5.63 -5.26 -9.16
CA SER A 29 6.98 -4.72 -9.45
C SER A 29 7.98 -4.81 -8.29
N GLY A 30 7.59 -5.40 -7.15
CA GLY A 30 8.42 -5.53 -5.97
C GLY A 30 8.61 -4.19 -5.22
N GLN A 31 8.78 -4.27 -3.91
CA GLN A 31 8.98 -3.10 -3.06
C GLN A 31 10.48 -2.87 -2.81
N ARG A 32 10.88 -1.62 -2.53
CA ARG A 32 12.28 -1.30 -2.20
C ARG A 32 12.56 -1.62 -0.74
N CYS A 33 13.68 -2.30 -0.49
CA CYS A 33 14.21 -2.49 0.86
C CYS A 33 14.58 -1.14 1.49
N SER A 34 14.17 -0.89 2.73
CA SER A 34 14.48 0.35 3.45
C SER A 34 15.98 0.52 3.74
N LEU A 35 16.76 -0.57 3.73
CA LEU A 35 18.19 -0.56 4.05
C LEU A 35 19.06 -0.44 2.80
N CYS A 36 18.97 -1.40 1.89
CA CYS A 36 19.83 -1.45 0.70
C CYS A 36 19.21 -0.78 -0.53
N LYS A 37 17.95 -0.32 -0.45
CA LYS A 37 17.18 0.34 -1.53
C LYS A 37 16.95 -0.51 -2.79
N LYS A 38 17.45 -1.75 -2.83
CA LYS A 38 17.20 -2.73 -3.91
C LYS A 38 15.72 -3.13 -3.91
N ARG A 39 15.16 -3.39 -5.10
CA ARG A 39 13.81 -3.96 -5.22
C ARG A 39 13.85 -5.44 -4.86
N ALA A 40 12.89 -5.87 -4.04
CA ALA A 40 12.68 -7.26 -3.70
C ALA A 40 11.21 -7.62 -3.90
N ALA A 41 10.95 -8.84 -4.36
CA ALA A 41 9.58 -9.35 -4.51
C ALA A 41 8.86 -9.49 -3.15
N ARG A 42 9.62 -9.73 -2.08
CA ARG A 42 9.13 -9.85 -0.71
C ARG A 42 10.05 -9.11 0.26
N LEU A 43 9.45 -8.41 1.21
CA LEU A 43 10.12 -7.78 2.34
C LEU A 43 9.57 -8.39 3.63
N THR A 44 10.43 -8.53 4.64
CA THR A 44 10.02 -8.81 6.01
C THR A 44 9.96 -7.49 6.76
N PHE A 45 8.87 -7.24 7.47
CA PHE A 45 8.71 -6.02 8.24
C PHE A 45 9.22 -6.23 9.66
N TYR A 46 9.87 -5.20 10.18
CA TYR A 46 10.34 -5.16 11.56
C TYR A 46 9.94 -3.85 12.20
N ALA A 47 9.75 -3.88 13.52
CA ALA A 47 9.55 -2.69 14.34
C ALA A 47 10.65 -2.56 15.40
N ASP A 48 11.01 -1.33 15.76
CA ASP A 48 11.75 -1.04 16.98
C ASP A 48 10.81 -0.58 18.10
N GLY A 49 11.36 -0.43 19.31
CA GLY A 49 10.63 0.05 20.48
C GLY A 49 10.13 1.50 20.39
N SER A 50 10.56 2.26 19.37
CA SER A 50 10.03 3.61 19.10
C SER A 50 8.80 3.59 18.18
N GLY A 51 8.38 2.42 17.72
CA GLY A 51 7.27 2.25 16.77
C GLY A 51 7.68 2.46 15.31
N LYS A 52 8.97 2.56 15.00
CA LYS A 52 9.45 2.71 13.64
C LYS A 52 9.41 1.36 12.92
N VAL A 53 8.69 1.32 11.80
CA VAL A 53 8.57 0.13 10.96
C VAL A 53 9.51 0.22 9.75
N ILE A 54 10.28 -0.84 9.49
CA ILE A 54 11.16 -0.95 8.33
C ILE A 54 10.90 -2.26 7.56
N GLY A 55 11.01 -2.22 6.23
CA GLY A 55 10.93 -3.40 5.39
C GLY A 55 12.33 -3.82 4.91
N ALA A 56 12.78 -5.02 5.28
CA ALA A 56 14.08 -5.55 4.90
C ALA A 56 13.96 -6.71 3.90
N CYS A 57 14.85 -6.74 2.91
CA CYS A 57 15.00 -7.90 2.02
C CYS A 57 15.76 -9.03 2.75
N ARG A 58 15.78 -10.23 2.15
CA ARG A 58 16.44 -11.42 2.70
C ARG A 58 17.90 -11.17 3.08
N ASP A 59 18.65 -10.44 2.24
CA ASP A 59 20.07 -10.15 2.48
C ASP A 59 20.28 -9.21 3.67
N CYS A 60 19.31 -8.34 3.96
CA CYS A 60 19.39 -7.37 5.05
C CYS A 60 18.81 -7.89 6.37
N LYS A 61 18.13 -9.04 6.37
CA LYS A 61 17.49 -9.63 7.55
C LYS A 61 18.47 -9.80 8.73
N ALA A 62 19.63 -10.42 8.47
CA ALA A 62 20.64 -10.66 9.50
C ALA A 62 21.21 -9.38 10.12
N ASN A 63 21.17 -8.25 9.42
CA ASN A 63 21.61 -6.96 9.95
C ASN A 63 20.55 -6.34 10.87
N VAL A 64 19.27 -6.52 10.54
CA VAL A 64 18.14 -5.97 11.30
C VAL A 64 17.97 -6.68 12.63
N GLU A 65 18.05 -8.01 12.62
CA GLU A 65 17.91 -8.83 13.84
C GLU A 65 19.02 -8.53 14.86
N LYS A 66 20.23 -8.16 14.41
CA LYS A 66 21.34 -7.77 15.30
C LYS A 66 21.15 -6.41 15.95
N VAL A 67 20.36 -5.51 15.35
CA VAL A 67 20.18 -4.12 15.80
C VAL A 67 19.00 -3.97 16.76
N GLY A 68 18.34 -5.09 17.13
CA GLY A 68 17.25 -5.10 18.12
C GLY A 68 15.89 -4.75 17.52
N PHE A 69 15.73 -4.81 16.21
CA PHE A 69 14.45 -4.75 15.55
C PHE A 69 13.74 -6.12 15.62
N LEU A 70 12.47 -6.11 15.98
CA LEU A 70 11.65 -7.32 16.15
C LEU A 70 10.78 -7.53 14.90
N PRO A 71 10.68 -8.77 14.39
CA PRO A 71 9.80 -9.07 13.26
C PRO A 71 8.33 -8.88 13.63
N LEU A 72 7.55 -8.37 12.67
CA LEU A 72 6.09 -8.24 12.74
C LEU A 72 5.38 -9.36 11.97
#